data_AF-A0A940BZ88-F1
#
_entry.id   AF-A0A940BZ88-F1
#
_cell.length_a   1.000
_cell.length_b   1.000
_cell.length_c   1.000
_cell.angle_alpha   90.00
_cell.angle_beta   90.00
_cell.angle_gamma   90.00
#
_symmetry.space_group_name_H-M   'P 1'
#
loop_
_entity.id
_entity.type
_entity.pdbx_description
1 polymer ?
#
loop_
_entity_poly.entity_id
_entity_poly.type
_entity_poly.pdbx_seq_one_letter_code
_entity_poly.pdbx_strand_id
1 'polypeptide(L)'
;MLANISRYFHGLKWNPKEEKRYQRDVIKHDKLVSQNKNAPTAVPMNLVDLDIARGNMTGSIERLIAHYEDALSHTTSDRNAERAVEMIDYLKARASDYAFTLSKGMARHRAIELMKEVGIPEPYKRFYQYPFEFSGGMRQRIVIAIALSANPDVLICDEPTTALDVTIQAQILELINRLKVQRRLSVIFITHDLGVVANMADRIAIMYAGKIVEYGTADDVFYDPRHPYTWALLSSMPDLETKEKLEAIPGTPPDMIIPPKGDAFAVRNRYAMKIDFAEQPPMFEVSPTHWAATWLLHPNAPKVEPPAIVIDRINRMKKKQALYEKKAEGGLEA
;
A
#
# COMPACT_ATOMS: atom_id res chain seq x y z
N MET A 1 0.70 9.29 -43.38
CA MET A 1 -0.32 10.35 -43.55
C MET A 1 0.29 11.75 -43.63
N LEU A 2 1.08 12.18 -42.65
CA LEU A 2 1.71 13.53 -42.64
C LEU A 2 2.51 13.86 -43.90
N ALA A 3 3.30 12.91 -44.42
CA ALA A 3 4.07 13.10 -45.66
C ALA A 3 3.19 13.38 -46.90
N ASN A 4 2.03 12.74 -47.02
CA ASN A 4 1.11 12.96 -48.15
C ASN A 4 0.38 14.30 -48.04
N ILE A 5 0.03 14.71 -46.81
CA ILE A 5 -0.55 16.03 -46.52
C ILE A 5 0.44 17.13 -46.91
N SER A 6 1.68 17.04 -46.44
CA SER A 6 2.73 18.00 -46.80
C SER A 6 2.97 18.06 -48.30
N ARG A 7 2.99 16.90 -48.98
CA ARG A 7 3.18 16.81 -50.43
C ARG A 7 2.01 17.45 -51.21
N TYR A 8 0.77 17.23 -50.79
CA TYR A 8 -0.42 17.83 -51.42
C TYR A 8 -0.45 19.35 -51.29
N PHE A 9 -0.27 19.89 -50.07
CA PHE A 9 -0.26 21.34 -49.86
C PHE A 9 0.97 22.03 -50.47
N HIS A 10 2.11 21.33 -50.52
CA HIS A 10 3.27 21.80 -51.27
C HIS A 10 2.95 21.89 -52.78
N GLY A 11 2.38 20.83 -53.36
CA GLY A 11 1.97 20.81 -54.77
C GLY A 11 0.99 21.93 -55.13
N LEU A 12 -0.03 22.18 -54.30
CA LEU A 12 -1.00 23.27 -54.51
C LEU A 12 -0.34 24.64 -54.62
N LYS A 13 0.67 24.91 -53.78
CA LYS A 13 1.38 26.20 -53.75
C LYS A 13 2.45 26.31 -54.82
N TRP A 14 3.12 25.20 -55.13
CA TRP A 14 4.35 25.18 -55.92
C TRP A 14 4.07 24.86 -57.39
N ASN A 15 3.20 23.90 -57.74
CA ASN A 15 2.90 23.53 -59.14
C ASN A 15 2.64 24.73 -60.08
N PRO A 16 1.82 25.74 -59.70
CA PRO A 16 1.60 26.91 -60.58
C PRO A 16 2.85 27.79 -60.77
N LYS A 17 3.79 27.78 -59.83
CA LYS A 17 5.06 28.49 -59.91
C LYS A 17 6.07 27.74 -60.78
N GLU A 18 6.11 26.41 -60.69
CA GLU A 18 6.92 25.54 -61.57
C GLU A 18 6.51 25.72 -63.02
N GLU A 19 5.20 25.72 -63.29
CA GLU A 19 4.66 25.92 -64.63
C GLU A 19 5.09 27.27 -65.21
N LYS A 20 4.91 28.36 -64.44
CA LYS A 20 5.32 29.71 -64.86
C LYS A 20 6.83 29.85 -65.03
N ARG A 21 7.64 29.11 -64.26
CA ARG A 21 9.11 29.07 -64.46
C ARG A 21 9.42 28.34 -65.77
N TYR A 22 8.86 27.15 -65.97
CA TYR A 22 9.07 26.36 -67.18
C TYR A 22 8.70 27.12 -68.45
N GLN A 23 7.53 27.76 -68.49
CA GLN A 23 7.09 28.57 -69.64
C GLN A 23 8.06 29.74 -69.92
N ARG A 24 8.59 30.39 -68.89
CA ARG A 24 9.61 31.45 -69.06
C ARG A 24 10.93 30.91 -69.60
N ASP A 25 11.35 29.73 -69.13
CA ASP A 25 12.59 29.10 -69.57
C ASP A 25 12.49 28.62 -71.02
N VAL A 26 11.33 28.07 -71.43
CA VAL A 26 11.03 27.71 -72.83
C VAL A 26 11.03 28.95 -73.74
N ILE A 27 10.33 30.03 -73.37
CA ILE A 27 10.31 31.28 -74.16
C ILE A 27 11.71 31.87 -74.29
N LYS A 28 12.51 31.84 -73.21
CA LYS A 28 13.89 32.33 -73.21
C LYS A 28 14.80 31.47 -74.09
N HIS A 29 14.63 30.16 -74.03
CA HIS A 29 15.34 29.21 -74.89
C HIS A 29 15.02 29.48 -76.37
N ASP A 30 13.75 29.55 -76.74
CA ASP A 30 13.31 29.75 -78.13
C ASP A 30 13.75 31.11 -78.70
N LYS A 31 13.77 32.16 -77.85
CA LYS A 31 14.30 33.48 -78.20
C LYS A 31 15.82 33.49 -78.43
N LEU A 32 16.58 32.67 -77.71
CA LEU A 32 18.03 32.57 -77.89
C LEU A 32 18.39 31.72 -79.11
N VAL A 33 17.64 30.63 -79.36
CA VAL A 33 17.78 29.77 -80.55
C VAL A 33 17.47 30.55 -81.83
N SER A 34 16.40 31.35 -81.86
CA SER A 34 16.03 32.23 -83.00
C SER A 34 17.05 33.35 -83.28
N GLN A 35 17.95 33.65 -82.35
CA GLN A 35 19.05 34.59 -82.53
C GLN A 35 20.38 33.91 -82.90
N ASN A 36 20.37 32.62 -83.25
CA ASN A 36 21.56 31.81 -83.55
C ASN A 36 22.60 31.79 -82.40
N LYS A 37 22.14 31.91 -81.14
CA LYS A 37 22.98 31.84 -79.94
C LYS A 37 22.80 30.49 -79.24
N ASN A 38 23.87 29.97 -78.62
CA ASN A 38 23.79 28.75 -77.80
C ASN A 38 22.82 28.96 -76.63
N ALA A 39 21.76 28.17 -76.59
CA ALA A 39 20.72 28.23 -75.56
C ALA A 39 20.78 26.98 -74.66
N PRO A 40 20.81 27.13 -73.32
CA PRO A 40 20.73 26.00 -72.40
C PRO A 40 19.32 25.40 -72.38
N THR A 41 19.21 24.07 -72.46
CA THR A 41 17.93 23.34 -72.49
C THR A 41 17.07 23.65 -71.27
N ALA A 42 15.77 23.86 -71.47
CA ALA A 42 14.83 24.11 -70.39
C ALA A 42 14.77 22.93 -69.42
N VAL A 43 14.82 23.20 -68.11
CA VAL A 43 14.75 22.18 -67.06
C VAL A 43 13.35 21.54 -67.07
N PRO A 44 13.23 20.20 -67.08
CA PRO A 44 11.93 19.52 -67.08
C PRO A 44 11.06 19.91 -65.88
N MET A 45 9.74 19.90 -66.09
CA MET A 45 8.77 20.19 -65.03
C MET A 45 8.79 19.10 -63.95
N ASN A 46 8.84 19.51 -62.69
CA ASN A 46 8.69 18.61 -61.55
C ASN A 46 7.41 18.96 -60.79
N LEU A 47 6.30 18.36 -61.23
CA LEU A 47 4.98 18.62 -60.64
C LEU A 47 4.60 17.51 -59.66
N VAL A 48 3.95 17.92 -58.57
CA VAL A 48 3.30 16.96 -57.67
C VAL A 48 1.94 16.58 -58.25
N ASP A 49 1.71 15.29 -58.47
CA ASP A 49 0.39 14.77 -58.81
C ASP A 49 -0.54 14.88 -57.58
N LEU A 50 -1.50 15.81 -57.68
CA LEU A 50 -2.43 16.13 -56.60
C LEU A 50 -3.50 15.06 -56.44
N ASP A 51 -3.87 14.35 -57.51
CA ASP A 51 -4.90 13.32 -57.49
C ASP A 51 -4.39 12.06 -56.79
N ILE A 52 -3.15 11.66 -57.09
CA ILE A 52 -2.48 10.55 -56.39
C ILE A 52 -2.24 10.91 -54.92
N ALA A 53 -1.78 12.13 -54.62
CA ALA A 53 -1.58 12.55 -53.24
C ALA A 53 -2.89 12.56 -52.43
N ARG A 54 -3.99 13.01 -53.04
CA ARG A 54 -5.34 12.97 -52.47
C ARG A 54 -5.84 11.54 -52.27
N GLY A 55 -5.76 10.69 -53.29
CA GLY A 55 -6.18 9.28 -53.19
C GLY A 55 -5.44 8.52 -52.10
N ASN A 56 -4.12 8.76 -51.96
CA ASN A 56 -3.32 8.16 -50.89
C ASN A 56 -3.72 8.65 -49.49
N MET A 57 -4.17 9.89 -49.35
CA MET A 57 -4.71 10.40 -48.08
C MET A 57 -6.05 9.75 -47.76
N THR A 58 -6.99 9.74 -48.71
CA THR A 58 -8.31 9.13 -48.53
C THR A 58 -8.21 7.65 -48.19
N GLY A 59 -7.42 6.87 -48.95
CA GLY A 59 -7.21 5.44 -48.67
C GLY A 59 -6.47 5.17 -47.36
N SER A 60 -5.71 6.14 -46.82
CA SER A 60 -5.13 6.01 -45.48
C SER A 60 -6.18 6.20 -44.39
N ILE A 61 -7.12 7.13 -44.60
CA ILE A 61 -8.25 7.39 -43.69
C ILE A 61 -9.23 6.22 -43.72
N GLU A 62 -9.60 5.73 -44.90
CA GLU A 62 -10.51 4.58 -45.04
C GLU A 62 -9.97 3.31 -44.37
N ARG A 63 -8.67 3.03 -44.51
CA ARG A 63 -8.03 1.91 -43.79
C ARG A 63 -8.01 2.10 -42.28
N LEU A 64 -7.85 3.34 -41.81
CA LEU A 64 -7.87 3.65 -40.39
C LEU A 64 -9.29 3.48 -39.82
N ILE A 65 -10.30 3.94 -40.56
CA ILE A 65 -11.71 3.75 -40.22
C ILE A 65 -12.04 2.25 -40.15
N ALA A 66 -11.71 1.49 -41.19
CA ALA A 66 -11.95 0.04 -41.21
C ALA A 66 -11.25 -0.71 -40.07
N HIS A 67 -10.03 -0.30 -39.70
CA HIS A 67 -9.31 -0.87 -38.56
C HIS A 67 -10.03 -0.61 -37.23
N TYR A 68 -10.56 0.60 -37.01
CA TYR A 68 -11.31 0.91 -35.79
C TYR A 68 -12.71 0.30 -35.77
N GLU A 69 -13.38 0.20 -36.92
CA GLU A 69 -14.66 -0.52 -37.05
C GLU A 69 -14.49 -2.01 -36.72
N ASP A 70 -13.44 -2.65 -37.23
CA ASP A 70 -13.08 -4.03 -36.91
C ASP A 70 -12.76 -4.20 -35.41
N ALA A 71 -11.95 -3.29 -34.85
CA ALA A 71 -11.64 -3.29 -33.42
C ALA A 71 -12.90 -3.09 -32.54
N LEU A 72 -13.83 -2.23 -32.95
CA LEU A 72 -15.10 -2.01 -32.24
C LEU A 72 -16.02 -3.24 -32.34
N SER A 73 -16.03 -3.94 -33.47
CA SER A 73 -16.86 -5.14 -33.68
C SER A 73 -16.41 -6.36 -32.86
N HIS A 74 -15.12 -6.44 -32.51
CA HIS A 74 -14.56 -7.53 -31.69
C HIS A 74 -14.49 -7.23 -30.19
N THR A 75 -15.05 -6.10 -29.74
CA THR A 75 -14.92 -5.64 -28.35
C THR A 75 -16.23 -5.76 -27.57
N THR A 76 -16.30 -6.76 -26.69
CA THR A 76 -17.38 -6.87 -25.69
C THR A 76 -17.29 -5.71 -24.69
N SER A 77 -18.40 -4.96 -24.56
CA SER A 77 -18.56 -3.73 -23.76
C SER A 77 -17.97 -3.76 -22.34
N ASP A 78 -18.02 -4.90 -21.63
CA ASP A 78 -17.57 -4.98 -20.23
C ASP A 78 -16.04 -4.86 -20.06
N ARG A 79 -15.25 -5.42 -20.99
CA ARG A 79 -13.78 -5.39 -20.88
C ARG A 79 -13.17 -4.00 -21.07
N ASN A 80 -13.87 -3.10 -21.75
CA ASN A 80 -13.40 -1.73 -21.97
C ASN A 80 -13.58 -0.85 -20.75
N ALA A 81 -14.68 -1.02 -20.01
CA ALA A 81 -14.89 -0.28 -18.77
C ALA A 81 -13.83 -0.70 -17.72
N GLU A 82 -13.60 -2.00 -17.57
CA GLU A 82 -12.58 -2.53 -16.65
C GLU A 82 -11.16 -2.10 -17.04
N ARG A 83 -10.77 -2.24 -18.32
CA ARG A 83 -9.44 -1.78 -18.78
C ARG A 83 -9.27 -0.27 -18.72
N ALA A 84 -10.32 0.50 -18.97
CA ALA A 84 -10.26 1.95 -18.85
C ALA A 84 -10.07 2.37 -17.38
N VAL A 85 -10.77 1.71 -16.45
CA VAL A 85 -10.57 1.92 -15.01
C VAL A 85 -9.16 1.52 -14.60
N GLU A 86 -8.68 0.34 -14.99
CA GLU A 86 -7.30 -0.11 -14.70
C GLU A 86 -6.24 0.84 -15.29
N MET A 87 -6.44 1.31 -16.52
CA MET A 87 -5.51 2.23 -17.18
C MET A 87 -5.54 3.61 -16.51
N ILE A 88 -6.71 4.11 -16.13
CA ILE A 88 -6.87 5.36 -15.39
C ILE A 88 -6.19 5.25 -14.03
N ASP A 89 -6.36 4.13 -13.33
CA ASP A 89 -5.76 3.90 -12.01
C ASP A 89 -4.24 3.72 -12.13
N TYR A 90 -3.76 3.03 -13.16
CA TYR A 90 -2.34 2.92 -13.50
C TYR A 90 -1.73 4.30 -13.81
N LEU A 91 -2.40 5.12 -14.62
CA LEU A 91 -1.95 6.47 -14.95
C LEU A 91 -1.99 7.40 -13.73
N LYS A 92 -2.98 7.27 -12.85
CA LYS A 92 -3.03 7.99 -11.56
C LYS A 92 -1.90 7.57 -10.62
N ALA A 93 -1.59 6.28 -10.55
CA ALA A 93 -0.48 5.77 -9.76
C ALA A 93 0.86 6.31 -10.30
N ARG A 94 1.11 6.19 -11.61
CA ARG A 94 2.29 6.73 -12.29
C ARG A 94 2.40 8.26 -12.23
N ALA A 95 1.27 8.96 -12.24
CA ALA A 95 1.23 10.42 -12.08
C ALA A 95 1.53 10.87 -10.64
N SER A 96 1.44 9.97 -9.67
CA SER A 96 1.85 10.24 -8.28
C SER A 96 3.37 10.23 -8.12
N ASP A 97 4.10 9.49 -8.98
CA ASP A 97 5.56 9.41 -8.97
C ASP A 97 6.23 10.70 -9.51
N TYR A 98 5.53 11.44 -10.37
CA TYR A 98 6.00 12.71 -10.90
C TYR A 98 5.35 13.86 -10.13
N ALA A 99 6.16 14.57 -9.36
CA ALA A 99 5.76 15.71 -8.51
C ALA A 99 4.94 16.77 -9.28
N PHE A 100 3.62 16.61 -9.33
CA PHE A 100 2.72 17.70 -9.60
C PHE A 100 2.63 18.56 -8.34
N THR A 101 2.81 19.86 -8.50
CA THR A 101 2.29 20.83 -7.53
C THR A 101 0.78 20.67 -7.49
N LEU A 102 0.28 19.94 -6.48
CA LEU A 102 -1.15 19.80 -6.21
C LEU A 102 -1.75 21.19 -6.01
N SER A 103 -2.73 21.56 -6.83
CA SER A 103 -3.47 22.80 -6.62
C SER A 103 -4.23 22.73 -5.30
N LYS A 104 -4.45 23.87 -4.65
CA LYS A 104 -5.19 23.95 -3.38
C LYS A 104 -6.57 23.30 -3.45
N GLY A 105 -7.24 23.40 -4.61
CA GLY A 105 -8.54 22.78 -4.86
C GLY A 105 -8.45 21.24 -4.90
N MET A 106 -7.47 20.68 -5.60
CA MET A 106 -7.26 19.23 -5.66
C MET A 106 -6.82 18.66 -4.30
N ALA A 107 -5.93 19.37 -3.59
CA ALA A 107 -5.51 18.97 -2.24
C ALA A 107 -6.71 18.93 -1.27
N ARG A 108 -7.58 19.94 -1.32
CA ARG A 108 -8.81 19.98 -0.52
C ARG A 108 -9.75 18.83 -0.87
N HIS A 109 -9.96 18.53 -2.15
CA HIS A 109 -10.80 17.43 -2.58
C HIS A 109 -10.24 16.08 -2.08
N ARG A 110 -8.94 15.83 -2.26
CA ARG A 110 -8.26 14.63 -1.76
C ARG A 110 -8.37 14.49 -0.24
N ALA A 111 -8.22 15.59 0.50
CA ALA A 111 -8.38 15.57 1.96
C ALA A 111 -9.81 15.17 2.37
N ILE A 112 -10.84 15.68 1.69
CA ILE A 112 -12.23 15.33 1.97
C ILE A 112 -12.52 13.85 1.65
N GLU A 113 -11.97 13.32 0.55
CA GLU A 113 -12.11 11.89 0.23
C GLU A 113 -11.40 10.99 1.26
N LEU A 114 -10.22 11.38 1.74
CA LEU A 114 -9.54 10.67 2.84
C LEU A 114 -10.35 10.73 4.14
N MET A 115 -10.93 11.88 4.48
CA MET A 115 -11.83 12.01 5.63
C MET A 115 -13.04 11.08 5.51
N LYS A 116 -13.62 10.96 4.32
CA LYS A 116 -14.72 10.05 4.03
C LYS A 116 -14.29 8.59 4.21
N GLU A 117 -13.13 8.22 3.67
CA GLU A 117 -12.59 6.86 3.73
C GLU A 117 -12.34 6.38 5.17
N VAL A 118 -11.82 7.24 6.04
CA VAL A 118 -11.63 6.93 7.47
C VAL A 118 -12.92 7.01 8.29
N GLY A 119 -14.06 7.32 7.66
CA GLY A 119 -15.38 7.32 8.29
C GLY A 119 -15.71 8.58 9.08
N ILE A 120 -15.19 9.75 8.69
CA ILE A 120 -15.65 11.03 9.26
C ILE A 120 -17.04 11.36 8.70
N PRO A 121 -18.06 11.56 9.55
CA PRO A 121 -19.38 11.99 9.08
C PRO A 121 -19.31 13.40 8.48
N GLU A 122 -20.14 13.69 7.47
CA GLU A 122 -20.22 15.00 6.78
C GLU A 122 -18.85 15.68 6.53
N PRO A 123 -17.90 15.01 5.85
CA PRO A 123 -16.51 15.45 5.78
C PRO A 123 -16.35 16.85 5.16
N TYR A 124 -17.24 17.23 4.25
CA TYR A 124 -17.30 18.57 3.64
C TYR A 124 -17.51 19.70 4.65
N LYS A 125 -18.35 19.46 5.68
CA LYS A 125 -18.61 20.42 6.76
C LYS A 125 -17.47 20.39 7.77
N ARG A 126 -17.04 19.19 8.15
CA ARG A 126 -16.01 18.98 9.18
C ARG A 126 -14.61 19.40 8.74
N PHE A 127 -14.34 19.51 7.45
CA PHE A 127 -13.07 20.02 6.91
C PHE A 127 -12.70 21.41 7.46
N TYR A 128 -13.70 22.23 7.81
CA TYR A 128 -13.49 23.58 8.34
C TYR A 128 -13.46 23.65 9.87
N GLN A 129 -13.62 22.52 10.56
CA GLN A 129 -13.64 22.48 12.02
C GLN A 129 -12.23 22.37 12.59
N TYR A 130 -12.06 22.92 13.78
CA TYR A 130 -10.84 22.79 14.55
C TYR A 130 -10.74 21.45 15.26
N PRO A 131 -9.53 20.96 15.59
CA PRO A 131 -9.33 19.70 16.29
C PRO A 131 -10.14 19.58 17.59
N PHE A 132 -10.31 20.67 18.35
CA PHE A 132 -11.07 20.64 19.61
C PHE A 132 -12.58 20.38 19.43
N GLU A 133 -13.12 20.58 18.22
CA GLU A 133 -14.52 20.30 17.88
C GLU A 133 -14.76 18.82 17.53
N PHE A 134 -13.70 18.01 17.42
CA PHE A 134 -13.77 16.58 17.16
C PHE A 134 -13.75 15.75 18.46
N SER A 135 -14.50 14.64 18.48
CA SER A 135 -14.36 13.62 19.51
C SER A 135 -12.99 12.92 19.42
N GLY A 136 -12.57 12.24 20.49
CA GLY A 136 -11.29 11.51 20.51
C GLY A 136 -11.13 10.53 19.34
N GLY A 137 -12.15 9.70 19.09
CA GLY A 137 -12.15 8.77 17.97
C GLY A 137 -12.10 9.46 16.60
N MET A 138 -12.76 10.62 16.44
CA MET A 138 -12.67 11.36 15.19
C MET A 138 -11.29 11.99 14.98
N ARG A 139 -10.64 12.51 16.04
CA ARG A 139 -9.25 12.99 15.94
C ARG A 139 -8.32 11.86 15.51
N GLN A 140 -8.49 10.67 16.08
CA GLN A 140 -7.69 9.50 15.68
C GLN A 140 -7.88 9.13 14.20
N ARG A 141 -9.13 9.14 13.72
CA ARG A 141 -9.44 8.94 12.29
C ARG A 141 -8.76 9.98 11.40
N ILE A 142 -8.75 11.25 11.81
CA ILE A 142 -8.04 12.30 11.07
C ILE A 142 -6.53 12.06 11.03
N VAL A 143 -5.91 11.63 12.14
CA VAL A 143 -4.48 11.26 12.16
C VAL A 143 -4.18 10.12 11.18
N ILE A 144 -5.04 9.10 11.13
CA ILE A 144 -4.94 8.01 10.14
C ILE A 144 -5.08 8.56 8.71
N ALA A 145 -6.05 9.45 8.45
CA ALA A 145 -6.21 10.07 7.13
C ALA A 145 -4.98 10.89 6.71
N ILE A 146 -4.33 11.60 7.65
CA ILE A 146 -3.09 12.31 7.40
C ILE A 146 -1.98 11.32 7.02
N ALA A 147 -1.82 10.22 7.76
CA ALA A 147 -0.83 9.19 7.43
C ALA A 147 -1.07 8.57 6.04
N LEU A 148 -2.33 8.30 5.69
CA LEU A 148 -2.72 7.78 4.37
C LEU A 148 -2.59 8.79 3.23
N SER A 149 -2.50 10.08 3.53
CA SER A 149 -2.43 11.13 2.51
C SER A 149 -1.21 10.97 1.59
N ALA A 150 -0.12 10.39 2.10
CA ALA A 150 1.09 10.08 1.36
C ALA A 150 1.00 8.81 0.50
N ASN A 151 -0.12 8.07 0.54
CA ASN A 151 -0.28 6.75 -0.07
C ASN A 151 0.88 5.79 0.28
N PRO A 152 1.13 5.52 1.57
CA PRO A 152 2.27 4.73 1.99
C PRO A 152 2.07 3.23 1.68
N ASP A 153 3.17 2.48 1.55
CA ASP A 153 3.13 1.00 1.55
C ASP A 153 3.11 0.42 2.98
N VAL A 154 3.63 1.18 3.95
CA VAL A 154 3.77 0.77 5.35
C VAL A 154 3.13 1.81 6.27
N LEU A 155 2.25 1.34 7.14
CA LEU A 155 1.63 2.14 8.19
C LEU A 155 2.17 1.72 9.56
N ILE A 156 2.76 2.67 10.30
CA ILE A 156 3.24 2.46 11.66
C ILE A 156 2.23 3.10 12.61
N CYS A 157 1.66 2.30 13.50
CA CYS A 157 0.69 2.74 14.49
C CYS A 157 1.30 2.61 15.89
N ASP A 158 1.69 3.74 16.48
CA ASP A 158 2.19 3.81 17.84
C ASP A 158 1.07 4.14 18.82
N GLU A 159 0.68 3.15 19.62
CA GLU A 159 -0.39 3.25 20.62
C GLU A 159 -1.68 3.93 20.10
N PRO A 160 -2.21 3.50 18.93
CA PRO A 160 -3.22 4.25 18.18
C PRO A 160 -4.60 4.25 18.84
N THR A 161 -4.79 3.49 19.92
CA THR A 161 -6.04 3.34 20.66
C THR A 161 -5.95 3.91 22.07
N THR A 162 -4.81 4.50 22.45
CA THR A 162 -4.62 5.08 23.78
C THR A 162 -5.58 6.24 24.03
N ALA A 163 -6.09 6.33 25.27
CA ALA A 163 -7.05 7.34 25.71
C ALA A 163 -8.42 7.32 25.01
N LEU A 164 -8.77 6.24 24.31
CA LEU A 164 -10.10 6.01 23.75
C LEU A 164 -10.89 5.01 24.61
N ASP A 165 -12.21 5.14 24.61
CA ASP A 165 -13.08 4.14 25.23
C ASP A 165 -13.05 2.82 24.44
N VAL A 166 -13.33 1.72 25.12
CA VAL A 166 -13.25 0.35 24.56
C VAL A 166 -14.05 0.18 23.27
N THR A 167 -15.20 0.87 23.14
CA THR A 167 -16.04 0.76 21.94
C THR A 167 -15.38 1.46 20.75
N ILE A 168 -14.85 2.66 20.96
CA ILE A 168 -14.13 3.40 19.91
C ILE A 168 -12.82 2.72 19.55
N GLN A 169 -12.10 2.12 20.52
CA GLN A 169 -10.90 1.34 20.23
C GLN A 169 -11.18 0.22 19.21
N ALA A 170 -12.23 -0.57 19.43
CA ALA A 170 -12.64 -1.63 18.51
C ALA A 170 -12.92 -1.09 17.10
N GLN A 171 -13.62 0.05 16.99
CA GLN A 171 -13.92 0.68 15.70
C GLN A 171 -12.67 1.20 14.97
N ILE A 172 -11.65 1.66 15.70
CA ILE A 172 -10.37 2.10 15.12
C ILE A 172 -9.57 0.90 14.62
N LEU A 173 -9.55 -0.20 15.36
CA LEU A 173 -8.89 -1.43 14.94
C LEU A 173 -9.53 -2.02 13.68
N GLU A 174 -10.87 -2.09 13.66
CA GLU A 174 -11.63 -2.53 12.49
C GLU A 174 -11.35 -1.63 11.26
N LEU A 175 -11.29 -0.31 11.47
CA LEU A 175 -10.92 0.64 10.42
C LEU A 175 -9.53 0.32 9.86
N ILE A 176 -8.52 0.16 10.71
CA ILE A 176 -7.14 -0.11 10.25
C ILE A 176 -7.08 -1.46 9.54
N ASN A 177 -7.76 -2.49 10.04
CA ASN A 177 -7.77 -3.81 9.40
C ASN A 177 -8.45 -3.76 8.01
N ARG A 178 -9.56 -3.01 7.89
CA ARG A 178 -10.20 -2.75 6.59
C ARG A 178 -9.24 -2.03 5.63
N LEU A 179 -8.54 -1.00 6.10
CA LEU A 179 -7.57 -0.25 5.30
C LEU A 179 -6.38 -1.11 4.88
N LYS A 180 -5.86 -1.97 5.78
CA LYS A 180 -4.81 -2.96 5.51
C LYS A 180 -5.16 -3.79 4.27
N VAL A 181 -6.37 -4.35 4.23
CA VAL A 181 -6.84 -5.17 3.11
C VAL A 181 -7.09 -4.33 1.86
N GLN A 182 -7.82 -3.22 1.98
CA GLN A 182 -8.24 -2.40 0.83
C GLN A 182 -7.05 -1.79 0.08
N ARG A 183 -6.02 -1.35 0.81
CA ARG A 183 -4.84 -0.67 0.27
C ARG A 183 -3.61 -1.57 0.17
N ARG A 184 -3.72 -2.85 0.57
CA ARG A 184 -2.60 -3.80 0.64
C ARG A 184 -1.42 -3.24 1.46
N LEU A 185 -1.73 -2.63 2.59
CA LEU A 185 -0.72 -2.03 3.47
C LEU A 185 -0.04 -3.09 4.33
N SER A 186 1.25 -2.91 4.58
CA SER A 186 1.91 -3.54 5.72
C SER A 186 1.69 -2.68 6.96
N VAL A 187 1.24 -3.26 8.06
CA VAL A 187 0.95 -2.51 9.30
C VAL A 187 1.87 -2.98 10.41
N ILE A 188 2.61 -2.05 11.02
CA ILE A 188 3.33 -2.27 12.28
C ILE A 188 2.50 -1.63 13.37
N PHE A 189 2.01 -2.44 14.30
CA PHE A 189 1.16 -2.00 15.40
C PHE A 189 1.91 -2.14 16.71
N ILE A 190 2.07 -1.04 17.45
CA ILE A 190 2.78 -0.99 18.72
C ILE A 190 1.74 -0.73 19.80
N THR A 191 1.64 -1.64 20.77
CA THR A 191 0.76 -1.46 21.93
C THR A 191 1.24 -2.27 23.13
N HIS A 192 0.88 -1.79 24.32
CA HIS A 192 1.00 -2.51 25.58
C HIS A 192 -0.17 -3.49 25.86
N ASP A 193 -1.27 -3.43 25.09
CA ASP A 193 -2.45 -4.28 25.31
C ASP A 193 -2.42 -5.54 24.42
N LEU A 194 -2.07 -6.69 25.01
CA LEU A 194 -2.09 -7.98 24.31
C LEU A 194 -3.49 -8.39 23.81
N GLY A 195 -4.56 -7.95 24.47
CA GLY A 195 -5.94 -8.27 24.06
C GLY A 195 -6.30 -7.66 22.70
N VAL A 196 -5.76 -6.48 22.41
CA VAL A 196 -5.91 -5.81 21.11
C VAL A 196 -5.11 -6.52 20.01
N VAL A 197 -3.90 -6.99 20.34
CA VAL A 197 -2.98 -7.64 19.38
C VAL A 197 -3.57 -8.92 18.80
N ALA A 198 -4.29 -9.71 19.62
CA ALA A 198 -4.82 -11.02 19.23
C ALA A 198 -5.73 -11.00 17.99
N ASN A 199 -6.43 -9.89 17.72
CA ASN A 199 -7.36 -9.78 16.59
C ASN A 199 -6.78 -9.05 15.37
N MET A 200 -5.53 -8.58 15.45
CA MET A 200 -4.95 -7.66 14.48
C MET A 200 -3.67 -8.19 13.84
N ALA A 201 -2.83 -8.86 14.63
CA ALA A 201 -1.47 -9.19 14.26
C ALA A 201 -1.37 -10.58 13.65
N ASP A 202 -0.66 -10.69 12.52
CA ASP A 202 -0.27 -11.98 11.95
C ASP A 202 0.97 -12.53 12.70
N ARG A 203 1.84 -11.63 13.16
CA ARG A 203 3.09 -11.92 13.90
C ARG A 203 3.25 -10.96 15.06
N ILE A 204 3.83 -11.43 16.15
CA ILE A 204 3.98 -10.69 17.41
C ILE A 204 5.45 -10.69 17.80
N ALA A 205 5.97 -9.51 18.14
CA ALA A 205 7.26 -9.33 18.78
C ALA A 205 7.02 -8.75 20.19
N ILE A 206 7.39 -9.51 21.22
CA ILE A 206 7.35 -9.04 22.60
C ILE A 206 8.70 -8.42 22.93
N MET A 207 8.66 -7.20 23.44
CA MET A 207 9.84 -6.45 23.82
C MET A 207 9.90 -6.22 25.33
N TYR A 208 11.10 -6.33 25.88
CA TYR A 208 11.42 -5.94 27.24
C TYR A 208 12.75 -5.21 27.26
N ALA A 209 12.84 -4.08 27.98
CA ALA A 209 14.08 -3.34 28.16
C ALA A 209 14.83 -3.05 26.84
N GLY A 210 14.09 -2.68 25.79
CA GLY A 210 14.65 -2.35 24.47
C GLY A 210 15.07 -3.54 23.61
N LYS A 211 14.75 -4.78 24.01
CA LYS A 211 15.11 -6.00 23.27
C LYS A 211 13.88 -6.85 23.00
N ILE A 212 13.86 -7.50 21.83
CA ILE A 212 12.86 -8.53 21.52
C ILE A 212 13.23 -9.78 22.34
N VAL A 213 12.31 -10.17 23.22
CA VAL A 213 12.48 -11.33 24.10
C VAL A 213 11.72 -12.56 23.60
N GLU A 214 10.70 -12.35 22.77
CA GLU A 214 9.96 -13.43 22.12
C GLU A 214 9.37 -12.92 20.80
N TYR A 215 9.37 -13.77 19.78
CA TYR A 215 8.88 -13.43 18.46
C TYR A 215 8.28 -14.65 17.78
N GLY A 216 7.06 -14.54 17.28
CA GLY A 216 6.47 -15.59 16.45
C GLY A 216 5.18 -15.21 15.77
N THR A 217 4.42 -16.20 15.26
CA THR A 217 3.04 -15.95 14.87
C THR A 217 2.19 -15.58 16.08
N ALA A 218 1.00 -15.01 15.86
CA ALA A 218 0.07 -14.78 16.95
C ALA A 218 -0.24 -16.09 17.71
N ASP A 219 -0.44 -17.19 16.98
CA ASP A 219 -0.73 -18.48 17.58
C ASP A 219 0.44 -19.00 18.42
N ASP A 220 1.68 -18.90 17.94
CA ASP A 220 2.87 -19.32 18.69
C ASP A 220 2.94 -18.60 20.06
N VAL A 221 2.78 -17.27 20.04
CA VAL A 221 2.93 -16.44 21.25
C VAL A 221 1.74 -16.59 22.22
N PHE A 222 0.52 -16.81 21.73
CA PHE A 222 -0.65 -16.97 22.60
C PHE A 222 -0.85 -18.40 23.11
N TYR A 223 -0.53 -19.42 22.33
CA TYR A 223 -0.83 -20.83 22.65
C TYR A 223 0.38 -21.65 23.09
N ASP A 224 1.60 -21.22 22.77
CA ASP A 224 2.85 -21.87 23.19
C ASP A 224 3.92 -20.86 23.67
N PRO A 225 3.58 -19.86 24.51
CA PRO A 225 4.55 -18.87 24.95
C PRO A 225 5.76 -19.52 25.63
N ARG A 226 6.97 -19.06 25.33
CA ARG A 226 8.22 -19.63 25.91
C ARG A 226 8.96 -18.71 26.85
N HIS A 227 8.82 -17.39 26.71
CA HIS A 227 9.56 -16.47 27.56
C HIS A 227 8.81 -16.20 28.88
N PRO A 228 9.47 -16.23 30.05
CA PRO A 228 8.83 -15.94 31.34
C PRO A 228 8.13 -14.58 31.43
N TYR A 229 8.66 -13.57 30.73
CA TYR A 229 7.99 -12.27 30.62
C TYR A 229 6.65 -12.38 29.86
N THR A 230 6.58 -13.15 28.79
CA THR A 230 5.34 -13.41 28.04
C THR A 230 4.32 -14.12 28.90
N TRP A 231 4.74 -15.12 29.70
CA TRP A 231 3.87 -15.77 30.69
C TRP A 231 3.30 -14.75 31.67
N ALA A 232 4.14 -13.85 32.15
CA ALA A 232 3.74 -12.81 33.08
C ALA A 232 2.72 -11.84 32.45
N LEU A 233 2.93 -11.43 31.19
CA LEU A 233 1.99 -10.60 30.42
C LEU A 233 0.63 -11.29 30.24
N LEU A 234 0.62 -12.55 29.82
CA LEU A 234 -0.61 -13.33 29.65
C LEU A 234 -1.35 -13.55 30.97
N SER A 235 -0.62 -13.68 32.08
CA SER A 235 -1.18 -13.80 33.43
C SER A 235 -1.84 -12.51 33.92
N SER A 236 -1.33 -11.36 33.50
CA SER A 236 -1.88 -10.04 33.84
C SER A 236 -3.05 -9.61 32.93
N MET A 237 -3.33 -10.35 31.86
CA MET A 237 -4.36 -9.99 30.88
C MET A 237 -5.77 -10.22 31.46
N PRO A 238 -6.71 -9.27 31.38
CA PRO A 238 -8.08 -9.47 31.85
C PRO A 238 -8.77 -10.61 31.09
N ASP A 239 -9.64 -11.35 31.78
CA ASP A 239 -10.48 -12.39 31.17
C ASP A 239 -11.92 -12.17 31.63
N LEU A 240 -12.84 -12.03 30.66
CA LEU A 240 -14.27 -11.78 30.92
C LEU A 240 -14.96 -12.96 31.59
N GLU A 241 -14.42 -14.17 31.45
CA GLU A 241 -15.03 -15.41 31.95
C GLU A 241 -14.58 -15.77 33.36
N THR A 242 -13.58 -15.06 33.93
CA THR A 242 -13.04 -15.40 35.25
C THR A 242 -13.02 -14.22 36.20
N LYS A 243 -13.22 -14.50 37.49
CA LYS A 243 -13.03 -13.55 38.60
C LYS A 243 -11.66 -13.72 39.28
N GLU A 244 -10.74 -14.40 38.62
CA GLU A 244 -9.42 -14.68 39.20
C GLU A 244 -8.64 -13.38 39.40
N LYS A 245 -7.83 -13.37 40.46
CA LYS A 245 -7.01 -12.21 40.78
C LYS A 245 -5.88 -12.12 39.75
N LEU A 246 -5.85 -11.04 38.98
CA LEU A 246 -4.77 -10.76 38.05
C LEU A 246 -3.43 -10.73 38.80
N GLU A 247 -2.45 -11.51 38.32
CA GLU A 247 -1.11 -11.45 38.87
C GLU A 247 -0.36 -10.27 38.27
N ALA A 248 0.10 -9.35 39.13
CA ALA A 248 1.00 -8.29 38.73
C ALA A 248 2.43 -8.82 38.65
N ILE A 249 3.18 -8.38 37.63
CA ILE A 249 4.60 -8.69 37.50
C ILE A 249 5.36 -7.97 38.62
N PRO A 250 6.05 -8.70 39.52
CA PRO A 250 6.69 -8.10 40.68
C PRO A 250 7.85 -7.16 40.29
N GLY A 251 8.18 -6.23 41.18
CA GLY A 251 9.30 -5.30 41.03
C GLY A 251 9.10 -4.21 39.97
N THR A 252 10.13 -3.37 39.82
CA THR A 252 10.18 -2.30 38.81
C THR A 252 11.05 -2.71 37.63
N PRO A 253 10.78 -2.22 36.40
CA PRO A 253 11.71 -2.37 35.28
C PRO A 253 13.12 -1.85 35.64
N PRO A 254 14.19 -2.44 35.08
CA PRO A 254 15.54 -1.96 35.29
C PRO A 254 15.75 -0.57 34.67
N ASP A 255 16.66 0.20 35.25
CA ASP A 255 17.12 1.44 34.64
C ASP A 255 18.02 1.12 33.45
N MET A 256 17.62 1.58 32.25
CA MET A 256 18.35 1.31 31.02
C MET A 256 19.49 2.29 30.75
N ILE A 257 19.66 3.33 31.60
CA ILE A 257 20.88 4.15 31.60
C ILE A 257 22.08 3.31 32.06
N ILE A 258 21.85 2.38 33.00
CA ILE A 258 22.85 1.43 33.50
C ILE A 258 22.28 0.01 33.33
N PRO A 259 22.32 -0.55 32.10
CA PRO A 259 21.67 -1.82 31.82
C PRO A 259 22.30 -2.95 32.66
N PRO A 260 21.49 -3.93 33.10
CA PRO A 260 22.00 -5.09 33.81
C PRO A 260 22.94 -5.91 32.92
N LYS A 261 23.90 -6.59 33.55
CA LYS A 261 24.94 -7.37 32.85
C LYS A 261 24.34 -8.56 32.07
N GLY A 262 23.38 -9.26 32.67
CA GLY A 262 22.72 -10.42 32.08
C GLY A 262 21.37 -10.10 31.43
N ASP A 263 20.42 -11.02 31.51
CA ASP A 263 19.02 -10.79 31.13
C ASP A 263 18.41 -9.65 31.96
N ALA A 264 17.82 -8.68 31.26
CA ALA A 264 17.16 -7.56 31.88
C ALA A 264 15.92 -7.97 32.70
N PHE A 265 15.28 -9.08 32.35
CA PHE A 265 14.13 -9.58 33.09
C PHE A 265 14.50 -10.43 34.31
N ALA A 266 15.77 -10.82 34.49
CA ALA A 266 16.23 -11.73 35.54
C ALA A 266 15.74 -11.36 36.96
N VAL A 267 15.80 -10.07 37.32
CA VAL A 267 15.40 -9.60 38.67
C VAL A 267 13.90 -9.68 38.95
N ARG A 268 13.08 -9.81 37.90
CA ARG A 268 11.61 -9.93 37.99
C ARG A 268 11.10 -11.31 37.58
N ASN A 269 11.99 -12.15 37.07
CA ASN A 269 11.68 -13.49 36.61
C ASN A 269 11.69 -14.47 37.81
N ARG A 270 10.53 -15.05 38.13
CA ARG A 270 10.41 -16.09 39.19
C ARG A 270 11.20 -17.37 38.87
N TYR A 271 11.58 -17.55 37.61
CA TYR A 271 12.29 -18.71 37.08
C TYR A 271 13.74 -18.38 36.69
N ALA A 272 14.28 -17.24 37.15
CA ALA A 272 15.64 -16.84 36.84
C ALA A 272 16.67 -17.85 37.37
N MET A 273 17.61 -18.24 36.51
CA MET A 273 18.78 -19.03 36.87
C MET A 273 19.97 -18.13 37.13
N LYS A 274 21.04 -18.70 37.70
CA LYS A 274 22.29 -17.95 37.97
C LYS A 274 22.89 -17.33 36.70
N ILE A 275 22.74 -17.99 35.55
CA ILE A 275 23.25 -17.50 34.27
C ILE A 275 22.49 -16.26 33.79
N ASP A 276 21.19 -16.13 34.07
CA ASP A 276 20.40 -14.95 33.70
C ASP A 276 20.96 -13.66 34.31
N PHE A 277 21.63 -13.72 35.46
CA PHE A 277 22.26 -12.54 36.08
C PHE A 277 23.66 -12.23 35.52
N ALA A 278 24.28 -13.19 34.83
CA ALA A 278 25.65 -13.10 34.36
C ALA A 278 25.74 -12.80 32.86
N GLU A 279 24.85 -13.40 32.06
CA GLU A 279 24.86 -13.35 30.61
C GLU A 279 23.45 -13.23 30.04
N GLN A 280 23.35 -12.54 28.91
CA GLN A 280 22.10 -12.40 28.19
C GLN A 280 21.80 -13.66 27.38
N PRO A 281 20.55 -14.19 27.42
CA PRO A 281 20.17 -15.33 26.61
C PRO A 281 20.22 -15.00 25.11
N PRO A 282 20.74 -15.91 24.27
CA PRO A 282 20.58 -15.81 22.82
C PRO A 282 19.11 -16.07 22.44
N MET A 283 18.72 -15.70 21.22
CA MET A 283 17.43 -16.09 20.66
C MET A 283 17.47 -17.58 20.29
N PHE A 284 16.76 -18.40 21.06
CA PHE A 284 16.59 -19.82 20.77
C PHE A 284 15.44 -20.01 19.78
N GLU A 285 15.63 -20.87 18.79
CA GLU A 285 14.57 -21.31 17.88
C GLU A 285 13.73 -22.40 18.55
N VAL A 286 12.43 -22.15 18.64
CA VAL A 286 11.43 -23.08 19.20
C VAL A 286 10.76 -23.83 18.05
N SER A 287 10.41 -23.11 16.99
CA SER A 287 9.88 -23.61 15.73
C SER A 287 10.35 -22.70 14.58
N PRO A 288 10.15 -23.08 13.30
CA PRO A 288 10.50 -22.23 12.15
C PRO A 288 9.79 -20.88 12.12
N THR A 289 8.76 -20.68 12.95
CA THR A 289 8.02 -19.43 13.08
C THR A 289 8.15 -18.78 14.46
N HIS A 290 8.87 -19.39 15.41
CA HIS A 290 8.86 -18.98 16.81
C HIS A 290 10.26 -19.01 17.46
N TRP A 291 10.61 -17.91 18.12
CA TRP A 291 11.88 -17.73 18.81
C TRP A 291 11.68 -17.04 20.16
N ALA A 292 12.50 -17.40 21.14
CA ALA A 292 12.52 -16.73 22.44
C ALA A 292 13.93 -16.62 23.02
N ALA A 293 14.24 -15.48 23.62
CA ALA A 293 15.50 -15.21 24.31
C ALA A 293 15.39 -15.58 25.79
N THR A 294 15.42 -16.86 26.13
CA THR A 294 15.43 -17.31 27.53
C THR A 294 16.34 -18.50 27.74
N TRP A 295 17.12 -18.47 28.82
CA TRP A 295 17.98 -19.59 29.19
C TRP A 295 17.20 -20.86 29.56
N LEU A 296 15.88 -20.77 29.82
CA LEU A 296 15.02 -21.94 30.07
C LEU A 296 14.92 -22.89 28.87
N LEU A 297 15.20 -22.41 27.65
CA LEU A 297 15.23 -23.24 26.45
C LEU A 297 16.57 -23.95 26.23
N HIS A 298 17.59 -23.66 27.05
CA HIS A 298 18.87 -24.33 26.94
C HIS A 298 18.75 -25.82 27.32
N PRO A 299 19.44 -26.76 26.64
CA PRO A 299 19.31 -28.20 26.91
C PRO A 299 19.60 -28.62 28.36
N ASN A 300 20.47 -27.88 29.06
CA ASN A 300 20.82 -28.13 30.47
C ASN A 300 19.93 -27.38 31.48
N ALA A 301 18.93 -26.64 31.02
CA ALA A 301 18.03 -25.91 31.89
C ALA A 301 17.04 -26.85 32.60
N PRO A 302 16.53 -26.48 33.79
CA PRO A 302 15.45 -27.21 34.41
C PRO A 302 14.20 -27.15 33.52
N LYS A 303 13.48 -28.27 33.41
CA LYS A 303 12.18 -28.29 32.72
C LYS A 303 11.16 -27.60 33.60
N VAL A 304 10.88 -26.35 33.26
CA VAL A 304 9.89 -25.50 33.94
C VAL A 304 8.65 -25.43 33.07
N GLU A 305 7.49 -25.73 33.66
CA GLU A 305 6.21 -25.53 33.01
C GLU A 305 5.70 -24.09 33.22
N PRO A 306 4.93 -23.54 32.27
CA PRO A 306 4.28 -22.25 32.44
C PRO A 306 3.38 -22.23 33.70
N PRO A 307 3.14 -21.04 34.30
CA PRO A 307 2.20 -20.91 35.42
C PRO A 307 0.83 -21.51 35.10
N ALA A 308 0.16 -22.10 36.11
CA ALA A 308 -1.16 -22.73 35.94
C ALA A 308 -2.20 -21.78 35.30
N ILE A 309 -2.19 -20.49 35.69
CA ILE A 309 -3.07 -19.46 35.12
C ILE A 309 -2.89 -19.29 33.60
N VAL A 310 -1.65 -19.45 33.11
CA VAL A 310 -1.34 -19.38 31.67
C VAL A 310 -1.83 -20.65 30.97
N ILE A 311 -1.58 -21.82 31.55
CA ILE A 311 -2.05 -23.11 31.02
C ILE A 311 -3.57 -23.14 30.90
N ASP A 312 -4.28 -22.74 31.97
CA ASP A 312 -5.74 -22.70 32.00
C ASP A 312 -6.28 -21.72 30.97
N ARG A 313 -5.66 -20.55 30.81
CA ARG A 313 -6.01 -19.59 29.78
C ARG A 313 -5.82 -20.17 28.37
N ILE A 314 -4.67 -20.79 28.09
CA ILE A 314 -4.39 -21.44 26.81
C ILE A 314 -5.46 -22.50 26.50
N ASN A 315 -5.81 -23.32 27.48
CA ASN A 315 -6.85 -24.33 27.33
C ASN A 315 -8.23 -23.71 27.02
N ARG A 316 -8.59 -22.61 27.69
CA ARG A 316 -9.83 -21.87 27.38
C ARG A 316 -9.81 -21.29 25.96
N MET A 317 -8.71 -20.65 25.56
CA MET A 317 -8.57 -20.09 24.21
C MET A 317 -8.67 -21.18 23.15
N LYS A 318 -8.00 -22.34 23.32
CA LYS A 318 -8.09 -23.49 22.41
C LYS A 318 -9.52 -24.03 22.30
N LYS A 319 -10.23 -24.14 23.42
CA LYS A 319 -11.64 -24.58 23.45
C LYS A 319 -12.53 -23.61 22.67
N LYS A 320 -12.31 -22.30 22.84
CA LYS A 320 -13.06 -21.25 22.16
C LYS A 320 -12.79 -21.27 20.65
N GLN A 321 -11.54 -21.41 20.24
CA GLN A 321 -11.16 -21.55 18.83
C GLN A 321 -11.83 -22.77 18.17
N ALA A 322 -11.77 -23.94 18.81
CA ALA A 322 -12.45 -25.14 18.31
C ALA A 322 -13.97 -24.98 18.19
N LEU A 323 -14.60 -24.19 19.07
CA LEU A 323 -16.02 -23.84 18.98
C LEU A 323 -16.34 -22.92 17.79
N TYR A 324 -15.45 -21.97 17.49
CA TYR A 324 -15.60 -21.09 16.32
C TYR A 324 -15.42 -21.86 15.01
N GLU A 325 -14.40 -22.72 14.92
CA GLU A 325 -14.14 -23.55 13.75
C GLU A 325 -15.32 -24.48 13.45
N LYS A 326 -15.87 -25.17 14.47
CA LYS A 326 -17.08 -25.99 14.31
C LYS A 326 -18.30 -25.20 13.86
N LYS A 327 -18.46 -23.96 14.31
CA LYS A 327 -19.56 -23.09 13.85
C LYS A 327 -19.37 -22.61 12.41
N ALA A 328 -18.13 -22.37 11.98
CA ALA A 328 -17.82 -22.01 10.60
C ALA A 328 -18.05 -23.19 9.64
N GLU A 329 -17.72 -24.41 10.06
CA GLU A 329 -17.94 -25.64 9.29
C GLU A 329 -19.42 -26.05 9.23
N GLY A 330 -20.17 -25.87 10.31
CA GLY A 330 -21.61 -26.17 10.36
C GLY A 330 -22.52 -25.11 9.71
N GLY A 331 -21.97 -23.99 9.25
CA GLY A 331 -22.71 -22.86 8.65
C GLY A 331 -22.93 -22.94 7.13
N LEU A 332 -22.52 -24.04 6.49
CA LEU A 332 -22.78 -24.30 5.06
C LEU A 332 -24.09 -25.08 4.79
N GLU A 333 -24.85 -25.42 5.83
CA GLU A 333 -26.20 -26.00 5.72
C GLU A 333 -27.21 -25.17 6.53
N ALA A 334 -27.64 -24.03 5.99
CA ALA A 334 -28.89 -23.36 6.34
C ALA A 334 -29.40 -22.48 5.19
#